data_AF-W4RPY5-F1
#
_entry.id   AF-W4RPY5-F1
#
_cell.length_a   1.000
_cell.length_b   1.000
_cell.length_c   1.000
_cell.angle_alpha   90.00
_cell.angle_beta   90.00
_cell.angle_gamma   90.00
#
_symmetry.space_group_name_H-M   'P 1'
#
loop_
_entity.id
_entity.type
_entity.pdbx_description
1 polymer ?
#
loop_
_entity_poly.entity_id
_entity_poly.type
_entity_poly.pdbx_seq_one_letter_code
_entity_poly.pdbx_strand_id
1 'polypeptide(L)'
;MIISMMVVPQKDWGQLPGILYSGYVSESGNEQLDSLLSRGGLESMFFSVSLVLLALSMGGLLFKLGVLPALLRGLSNNLEKVPVLIGSTALSAIGINFLIGEQYLSILITGNTFAGHFEKAGLHLKNLSRILEDAGTVINPLVPWSVCGVFISSVLGVSTMDYVPFAFFCLLSPVLTLAAGFTGITLSKTGKNAVA
;
A
#
# COMPACT_ATOMS: atom_id res chain seq x y z
N MET A 1 -11.58 -13.96 12.45
CA MET A 1 -10.56 -14.76 13.18
C MET A 1 -10.72 -14.66 14.70
N ILE A 2 -10.60 -13.48 15.32
CA ILE A 2 -10.79 -13.30 16.78
C ILE A 2 -12.23 -13.64 17.22
N ILE A 3 -13.24 -13.25 16.43
CA ILE A 3 -14.65 -13.59 16.69
C ILE A 3 -14.88 -15.10 16.69
N SER A 4 -14.26 -15.83 15.74
CA SER A 4 -14.35 -17.30 15.70
C SER A 4 -13.73 -17.96 16.94
N MET A 5 -12.68 -17.39 17.54
CA MET A 5 -12.11 -17.89 18.80
C MET A 5 -12.97 -17.59 20.03
N MET A 6 -13.83 -16.56 19.97
CA MET A 6 -14.78 -16.23 21.04
C MET A 6 -16.09 -17.01 20.92
N VAL A 7 -16.51 -17.36 19.71
CA VAL A 7 -17.78 -18.02 19.43
C VAL A 7 -17.65 -19.56 19.40
N VAL A 8 -16.49 -20.11 19.01
CA VAL A 8 -16.27 -21.56 19.05
C VAL A 8 -16.05 -22.00 20.51
N PRO A 9 -16.89 -22.92 21.05
CA PRO A 9 -16.72 -23.41 22.41
C PRO A 9 -15.36 -24.08 22.61
N GLN A 10 -14.74 -23.86 23.77
CA GLN A 10 -13.42 -24.37 24.19
C GLN A 10 -13.23 -25.91 24.06
N LYS A 11 -14.27 -26.68 23.76
CA LYS A 11 -14.22 -28.15 23.62
C LYS A 11 -13.87 -28.62 22.19
N ASP A 12 -13.80 -27.71 21.22
CA ASP A 12 -13.75 -28.06 19.79
C ASP A 12 -12.56 -27.44 19.01
N TRP A 13 -11.41 -27.25 19.68
CA TRP A 13 -10.19 -26.69 19.07
C TRP A 13 -9.68 -27.47 17.85
N GLY A 14 -10.09 -28.73 17.67
CA GLY A 14 -9.75 -29.54 16.50
C GLY A 14 -10.35 -29.04 15.18
N GLN A 15 -11.42 -28.24 15.23
CA GLN A 15 -12.08 -27.67 14.03
C GLN A 15 -11.48 -26.33 13.60
N LEU A 16 -10.67 -25.69 14.43
CA LEU A 16 -10.07 -24.38 14.13
C LEU A 16 -9.26 -24.35 12.84
N PRO A 17 -8.42 -25.35 12.51
CA PRO A 17 -7.71 -25.35 11.22
C PRO A 17 -8.68 -25.35 10.04
N GLY A 18 -9.78 -26.09 10.14
CA GLY A 18 -10.84 -26.11 9.12
C GLY A 18 -11.51 -24.75 8.99
N ILE A 19 -11.91 -24.14 10.10
CA ILE A 19 -12.55 -22.81 10.11
C ILE A 19 -11.59 -21.71 9.59
N LEU A 20 -10.29 -21.81 9.89
CA LEU A 20 -9.29 -20.88 9.33
C LEU A 20 -9.12 -21.07 7.82
N TYR A 21 -9.24 -22.31 7.33
CA TYR A 21 -9.12 -22.64 5.93
C TYR A 21 -10.36 -22.25 5.13
N SER A 22 -11.54 -22.77 5.47
CA SER A 22 -12.79 -22.56 4.72
C SER A 22 -13.57 -21.32 5.16
N GLY A 23 -13.38 -20.84 6.39
CA GLY A 23 -14.11 -19.71 6.97
C GLY A 23 -15.15 -20.12 8.01
N TYR A 24 -15.51 -19.16 8.86
CA TYR A 24 -16.62 -19.30 9.81
C TYR A 24 -17.94 -19.02 9.09
N VAL A 25 -19.00 -19.75 9.45
CA VAL A 25 -20.37 -19.49 8.98
C VAL A 25 -21.22 -19.13 10.19
N SER A 26 -21.87 -17.96 10.12
CA SER A 26 -22.70 -17.42 11.18
C SER A 26 -24.18 -17.74 10.93
N GLU A 27 -24.86 -18.18 11.97
CA GLU A 27 -26.31 -18.40 12.01
C GLU A 27 -26.92 -17.57 13.16
N SER A 28 -26.78 -16.25 13.07
CA SER A 28 -27.26 -15.32 14.09
C SER A 28 -28.75 -14.97 13.94
N GLY A 29 -29.35 -15.30 12.80
CA GLY A 29 -30.74 -14.96 12.45
C GLY A 29 -30.91 -13.55 11.89
N ASN A 30 -29.82 -12.80 11.72
CA ASN A 30 -29.79 -11.51 11.02
C ASN A 30 -28.96 -11.66 9.74
N GLU A 31 -29.62 -11.55 8.57
CA GLU A 31 -28.99 -11.75 7.26
C GLU A 31 -27.78 -10.85 7.02
N GLN A 32 -27.83 -9.59 7.49
CA GLN A 32 -26.73 -8.65 7.30
C GLN A 32 -25.53 -9.05 8.16
N LEU A 33 -25.77 -9.45 9.41
CA LEU A 33 -24.72 -9.93 10.31
C LEU A 33 -24.11 -11.23 9.79
N ASP A 34 -24.94 -12.15 9.31
CA ASP A 34 -24.52 -13.44 8.78
C ASP A 34 -23.70 -13.29 7.50
N SER A 35 -24.05 -12.33 6.61
CA SER A 35 -23.26 -12.00 5.43
C SER A 35 -21.89 -11.37 5.74
N LEU A 36 -21.78 -10.65 6.86
CA LEU A 36 -20.52 -10.03 7.29
C LEU A 36 -19.60 -11.03 7.99
N LEU A 37 -20.17 -11.96 8.75
CA LEU A 37 -19.42 -12.97 9.50
C LEU A 37 -19.09 -14.21 8.66
N SER A 38 -19.83 -14.47 7.58
CA SER A 38 -19.66 -15.63 6.69
C SER A 38 -18.92 -15.29 5.39
N ARG A 39 -17.72 -14.70 5.51
CA ARG A 39 -16.92 -14.21 4.36
C ARG A 39 -15.86 -15.18 3.84
N GLY A 40 -15.83 -16.41 4.36
CA GLY A 40 -14.83 -17.41 4.01
C GLY A 40 -13.52 -17.30 4.80
N GLY A 41 -12.59 -18.20 4.51
CA GLY A 41 -11.26 -18.29 5.13
C GLY A 41 -10.13 -18.08 4.13
N LEU A 42 -8.99 -18.74 4.34
CA LEU A 42 -7.87 -18.71 3.40
C LEU A 42 -8.25 -19.12 1.97
N GLU A 43 -9.16 -20.08 1.82
CA GLU A 43 -9.63 -20.55 0.50
C GLU A 43 -10.22 -19.40 -0.33
N SER A 44 -11.01 -18.53 0.29
CA SER A 44 -11.61 -17.35 -0.37
C SER A 44 -10.57 -16.32 -0.82
N MET A 45 -9.36 -16.36 -0.26
CA MET A 45 -8.26 -15.46 -0.58
C MET A 45 -7.28 -16.03 -1.62
N PHE A 46 -7.41 -17.29 -2.05
CA PHE A 46 -6.46 -17.91 -2.98
C PHE A 46 -6.31 -17.14 -4.29
N PHE A 47 -7.39 -16.57 -4.82
CA PHE A 47 -7.31 -15.71 -5.99
C PHE A 47 -6.42 -14.47 -5.74
N SER A 48 -6.60 -13.80 -4.59
CA SER A 48 -5.77 -12.66 -4.20
C SER A 48 -4.31 -13.06 -3.98
N VAL A 49 -4.06 -14.22 -3.37
CA VAL A 49 -2.69 -14.76 -3.17
C VAL A 49 -2.02 -15.06 -4.51
N SER A 50 -2.71 -15.68 -5.46
CA SER A 50 -2.19 -15.89 -6.80
C SER A 50 -1.83 -14.57 -7.49
N LEU A 51 -2.68 -13.55 -7.35
CA LEU A 51 -2.43 -12.23 -7.91
C LEU A 51 -1.19 -11.56 -7.27
N VAL A 52 -1.00 -11.70 -5.95
CA VAL A 52 0.23 -11.26 -5.25
C VAL A 52 1.48 -11.94 -5.83
N LEU A 53 1.45 -13.27 -5.99
CA LEU A 53 2.60 -14.03 -6.51
C LEU A 53 2.96 -13.61 -7.94
N LEU A 54 1.95 -13.40 -8.78
CA LEU A 54 2.14 -12.92 -10.15
C LEU A 54 2.68 -11.48 -10.17
N ALA A 55 2.11 -10.59 -9.36
CA ALA A 55 2.54 -9.19 -9.28
C ALA A 55 3.98 -9.04 -8.77
N LEU A 56 4.36 -9.80 -7.73
CA LEU A 56 5.73 -9.83 -7.22
C LEU A 56 6.71 -10.40 -8.25
N SER A 57 6.31 -11.46 -8.97
CA SER A 57 7.14 -12.05 -10.04
C SER A 57 7.36 -11.06 -11.19
N MET A 58 6.29 -10.38 -11.63
CA MET A 58 6.37 -9.34 -12.67
C MET A 58 7.23 -8.16 -12.22
N GLY A 59 7.01 -7.67 -10.99
CA GLY A 59 7.78 -6.58 -10.43
C GLY A 59 9.26 -6.90 -10.29
N GLY A 60 9.60 -8.11 -9.83
CA GLY A 60 10.97 -8.62 -9.78
C GLY A 60 11.61 -8.71 -11.17
N LEU A 61 10.85 -9.16 -12.18
CA LEU A 61 11.31 -9.20 -13.57
C LEU A 61 11.58 -7.79 -14.12
N LEU A 62 10.67 -6.84 -13.93
CA LEU A 62 10.83 -5.44 -14.35
C LEU A 62 12.03 -4.77 -13.68
N PHE A 63 12.31 -5.11 -12.42
CA PHE A 63 13.50 -4.66 -11.72
C PHE A 63 14.77 -5.28 -12.31
N LYS A 64 14.79 -6.60 -12.54
CA LYS A 64 15.96 -7.32 -13.06
C LYS A 64 16.30 -6.95 -14.51
N LEU A 65 15.28 -6.69 -15.33
CA LEU A 65 15.44 -6.18 -16.71
C LEU A 65 15.90 -4.73 -16.77
N GLY A 66 15.92 -4.02 -15.63
CA GLY A 66 16.37 -2.63 -15.57
C GLY A 66 15.33 -1.59 -15.99
N VAL A 67 14.08 -1.99 -16.27
CA VAL A 67 12.99 -1.07 -16.67
C VAL A 67 12.68 -0.09 -15.55
N LEU A 68 12.43 -0.59 -14.33
CA LEU A 68 12.16 0.26 -13.16
C LEU A 68 13.37 1.15 -12.81
N PRO A 69 14.61 0.63 -12.69
CA PRO A 69 15.79 1.46 -12.51
C PRO A 69 16.01 2.53 -13.59
N ALA A 70 15.63 2.28 -14.85
CA ALA A 70 15.76 3.25 -15.94
C ALA A 70 14.72 4.38 -15.81
N LEU A 71 13.46 4.04 -15.53
CA LEU A 71 12.39 5.01 -15.27
C LEU A 71 12.75 5.93 -14.10
N LEU A 72 13.24 5.33 -13.01
CA LEU A 72 13.62 6.06 -11.82
C LEU A 72 14.85 6.94 -12.03
N ARG A 73 15.84 6.48 -12.81
CA ARG A 73 17.00 7.31 -13.19
C ARG A 73 16.59 8.54 -14.00
N GLY A 74 15.59 8.40 -14.87
CA GLY A 74 15.01 9.54 -15.59
C GLY A 74 14.38 10.58 -14.65
N LEU A 75 13.73 10.12 -13.58
CA LEU A 75 13.09 10.96 -12.56
C LEU A 75 14.06 11.51 -11.52
N SER A 76 15.25 10.93 -11.37
CA SER A 76 16.25 11.32 -10.35
C SER A 76 17.20 12.44 -10.77
N ASN A 77 17.22 12.83 -12.04
CA ASN A 77 18.12 13.88 -12.51
C ASN A 77 17.62 15.26 -12.04
N ASN A 78 18.50 16.04 -11.39
CA ASN A 78 18.24 17.41 -10.90
C ASN A 78 17.27 17.55 -9.71
N LEU A 79 17.30 16.63 -8.73
CA LEU A 79 16.46 16.66 -7.53
C LEU A 79 17.04 17.44 -6.33
N GLU A 80 17.60 18.62 -6.56
CA GLU A 80 18.19 19.43 -5.47
C GLU A 80 17.15 20.31 -4.75
N LYS A 81 16.02 20.59 -5.41
CA LYS A 81 14.93 21.40 -4.82
C LYS A 81 13.97 20.51 -4.03
N VAL A 82 13.78 20.83 -2.76
CA VAL A 82 12.91 20.08 -1.83
C VAL A 82 11.50 19.77 -2.39
N PRO A 83 10.76 20.72 -2.99
CA PRO A 83 9.43 20.41 -3.54
C PRO A 83 9.49 19.41 -4.71
N VAL A 84 10.54 19.51 -5.54
CA VAL A 84 10.76 18.62 -6.68
C VAL A 84 11.13 17.22 -6.19
N LEU A 85 12.00 17.11 -5.19
CA LEU A 85 12.36 15.84 -4.57
C LEU A 85 11.14 15.13 -3.98
N ILE A 86 10.31 15.83 -3.21
CA ILE A 86 9.10 15.27 -2.60
C ILE A 86 8.08 14.87 -3.68
N GLY A 87 7.84 15.74 -4.65
CA GLY A 87 6.93 15.47 -5.77
C GLY A 87 7.35 14.27 -6.61
N SER A 88 8.62 14.21 -7.01
CA SER A 88 9.17 13.08 -7.77
C SER A 88 9.12 11.77 -6.98
N THR A 89 9.35 11.82 -5.66
CA THR A 89 9.24 10.64 -4.80
C THR A 89 7.80 10.11 -4.75
N ALA A 90 6.84 11.00 -4.49
CA ALA A 90 5.42 10.66 -4.44
C ALA A 90 4.92 10.12 -5.79
N LEU A 91 5.20 10.83 -6.89
CA LEU A 91 4.80 10.41 -8.24
C LEU A 91 5.45 9.09 -8.65
N SER A 92 6.69 8.82 -8.23
CA SER A 92 7.35 7.53 -8.47
C SER A 92 6.65 6.40 -7.73
N ALA A 93 6.34 6.59 -6.44
CA ALA A 93 5.62 5.58 -5.66
C ALA A 93 4.22 5.29 -6.23
N ILE A 94 3.52 6.32 -6.69
CA ILE A 94 2.22 6.20 -7.35
C ILE A 94 2.36 5.46 -8.68
N GLY A 95 3.33 5.87 -9.51
CA GLY A 95 3.56 5.28 -10.83
C GLY A 95 3.96 3.81 -10.74
N ILE A 96 4.81 3.44 -9.77
CA ILE A 96 5.20 2.05 -9.56
C ILE A 96 4.00 1.22 -9.09
N ASN A 97 3.20 1.72 -8.14
CA ASN A 97 1.96 1.05 -7.73
C ASN A 97 1.02 0.83 -8.91
N PHE A 98 0.84 1.85 -9.74
CA PHE A 98 -0.05 1.76 -10.90
C PHE A 98 0.48 0.77 -11.95
N LEU A 99 1.78 0.69 -12.18
CA LEU A 99 2.36 -0.24 -13.16
C LEU A 99 2.39 -1.69 -12.68
N ILE A 100 2.68 -1.92 -11.40
CA ILE A 100 2.91 -3.28 -10.86
C ILE A 100 1.66 -3.83 -10.17
N GLY A 101 0.85 -2.97 -9.54
CA GLY A 101 -0.28 -3.38 -8.69
C GLY A 101 0.16 -3.97 -7.35
N GLU A 102 1.39 -3.71 -6.91
CA GLU A 102 1.97 -4.28 -5.70
C GLU A 102 2.67 -3.18 -4.87
N GLN A 103 2.23 -3.01 -3.62
CA GLN A 103 2.66 -1.91 -2.76
C GLN A 103 4.05 -2.10 -2.17
N TYR A 104 4.41 -3.33 -1.79
CA TYR A 104 5.66 -3.57 -1.07
C TYR A 104 6.85 -3.23 -1.95
N LEU A 105 6.81 -3.63 -3.21
CA LEU A 105 7.82 -3.35 -4.19
C LEU A 105 7.88 -1.86 -4.53
N SER A 106 6.73 -1.19 -4.61
CA SER A 106 6.67 0.27 -4.80
C SER A 106 7.39 1.03 -3.69
N ILE A 107 7.08 0.69 -2.43
CA ILE A 107 7.67 1.32 -1.25
C ILE A 107 9.18 1.03 -1.19
N LEU A 108 9.58 -0.23 -1.37
CA LEU A 108 10.96 -0.66 -1.27
C LEU A 108 11.85 -0.03 -2.35
N ILE A 109 11.41 -0.06 -3.60
CA ILE A 109 12.18 0.49 -4.72
C ILE A 109 12.28 2.01 -4.59
N THR A 110 11.16 2.69 -4.31
CA THR A 110 11.16 4.15 -4.18
C THR A 110 12.00 4.58 -2.97
N GLY A 111 11.85 3.92 -1.83
CA GLY A 111 12.61 4.22 -0.62
C GLY A 111 14.12 4.10 -0.85
N ASN A 112 14.57 2.99 -1.43
CA ASN A 112 15.99 2.78 -1.73
C ASN A 112 16.54 3.78 -2.75
N THR A 113 15.73 4.17 -3.74
CA THR A 113 16.17 5.08 -4.81
C THR A 113 16.31 6.51 -4.34
N PHE A 114 15.38 6.99 -3.51
CA PHE A 114 15.34 8.39 -3.10
C PHE A 114 16.05 8.67 -1.77
N ALA A 115 16.38 7.66 -0.95
CA ALA A 115 17.05 7.85 0.35
C ALA A 115 18.29 8.76 0.27
N GLY A 116 19.22 8.47 -0.64
CA GLY A 116 20.44 9.28 -0.80
C GLY A 116 20.17 10.73 -1.27
N HIS A 117 19.05 10.97 -1.97
CA HIS A 117 18.66 12.32 -2.39
C HIS A 117 18.10 13.14 -1.22
N PHE A 118 17.35 12.52 -0.31
CA PHE A 118 16.88 13.17 0.92
C PHE A 118 18.04 13.56 1.84
N GLU A 119 19.03 12.69 1.99
CA GLU A 119 20.23 12.99 2.78
C GLU A 119 21.03 14.16 2.18
N LYS A 120 21.24 14.17 0.86
CA LYS A 120 21.91 15.26 0.15
C LYS A 120 21.15 16.59 0.24
N ALA A 121 19.81 16.55 0.23
CA ALA A 121 18.96 17.71 0.42
C ALA A 121 18.87 18.19 1.89
N GLY A 122 19.59 17.56 2.82
CA GLY A 122 19.58 17.91 4.24
C GLY A 122 18.25 17.59 4.95
N LEU A 123 17.47 16.65 4.42
CA LEU A 123 16.20 16.22 4.98
C LEU A 123 16.36 14.92 5.77
N HIS A 124 15.63 14.81 6.88
CA HIS A 124 15.57 13.56 7.64
C HIS A 124 14.79 12.51 6.82
N LEU A 125 15.23 11.25 6.84
CA LEU A 125 14.55 10.11 6.18
C LEU A 125 13.11 9.85 6.70
N LYS A 126 12.68 10.56 7.74
CA LYS A 126 11.30 10.53 8.24
C LYS A 126 10.36 11.14 7.20
N ASN A 127 10.81 12.18 6.49
CA ASN A 127 10.03 12.77 5.41
C ASN A 127 9.84 11.76 4.27
N LEU A 128 10.89 11.02 3.91
CA LEU A 128 10.81 9.94 2.92
C LEU A 128 9.83 8.86 3.37
N SER A 129 9.97 8.34 4.59
CA SER A 129 9.04 7.33 5.13
C SER A 129 7.59 7.81 5.09
N ARG A 130 7.33 9.06 5.47
CA ARG A 130 5.99 9.64 5.36
C ARG A 130 5.47 9.65 3.93
N ILE A 131 6.30 10.06 2.96
CA ILE A 131 5.89 10.09 1.55
C ILE A 131 5.60 8.67 1.03
N LEU A 132 6.39 7.68 1.44
CA LEU A 132 6.17 6.29 1.07
C LEU A 132 4.84 5.75 1.61
N GLU A 133 4.47 6.12 2.84
CA GLU A 133 3.14 5.76 3.36
C GLU A 133 2.03 6.53 2.65
N ASP A 134 2.18 7.84 2.53
CA ASP A 134 1.14 8.72 2.03
C ASP A 134 0.86 8.57 0.52
N ALA A 135 1.83 8.10 -0.27
CA ALA A 135 1.73 7.97 -1.73
C ALA A 135 2.04 6.55 -2.25
N GLY A 136 2.76 5.73 -1.48
CA GLY A 136 3.06 4.33 -1.81
C GLY A 136 2.03 3.37 -1.22
N THR A 137 1.73 3.46 0.07
CA THR A 137 0.81 2.51 0.74
C THR A 137 -0.64 2.78 0.37
N VAL A 138 -1.11 4.02 0.57
CA VAL A 138 -2.55 4.33 0.50
C VAL A 138 -3.10 4.45 -0.92
N ILE A 139 -2.25 4.45 -1.94
CA ILE A 139 -2.67 4.45 -3.34
C ILE A 139 -2.97 3.07 -3.88
N ASN A 140 -2.39 2.03 -3.28
CA ASN A 140 -2.59 0.66 -3.73
C ASN A 140 -4.08 0.27 -3.81
N PRO A 141 -4.95 0.58 -2.83
CA PRO A 141 -6.39 0.37 -2.94
C PRO A 141 -7.09 1.04 -4.11
N LEU A 142 -6.53 2.09 -4.73
CA LEU A 142 -7.18 2.83 -5.82
C LEU A 142 -6.86 2.24 -7.20
N VAL A 143 -5.93 1.29 -7.28
CA VAL A 143 -5.49 0.67 -8.53
C VAL A 143 -6.33 -0.59 -8.79
N PRO A 144 -7.13 -0.66 -9.87
CA PRO A 144 -8.10 -1.76 -10.07
C PRO A 144 -7.50 -3.16 -10.18
N TRP A 145 -6.27 -3.26 -10.69
CA TRP A 145 -5.54 -4.51 -10.84
C TRP A 145 -4.55 -4.77 -9.69
N SER A 146 -4.57 -3.96 -8.63
CA SER A 146 -3.75 -4.23 -7.47
C SER A 146 -4.36 -5.27 -6.56
N VAL A 147 -3.52 -5.84 -5.70
CA VAL A 147 -3.93 -6.79 -4.67
C VAL A 147 -5.03 -6.19 -3.77
N CYS A 148 -4.82 -4.98 -3.26
CA CYS A 148 -5.79 -4.32 -2.39
C CYS A 148 -7.06 -3.92 -3.15
N GLY A 149 -6.92 -3.45 -4.38
CA GLY A 149 -8.06 -3.04 -5.20
C GLY A 149 -8.99 -4.21 -5.52
N VAL A 150 -8.41 -5.32 -5.97
CA VAL A 150 -9.13 -6.58 -6.26
C VAL A 150 -9.77 -7.14 -5.00
N PHE A 151 -9.08 -7.10 -3.85
CA PHE A 151 -9.64 -7.57 -2.60
C PHE A 151 -10.86 -6.74 -2.18
N ILE A 152 -10.75 -5.40 -2.20
CA ILE A 152 -11.84 -4.50 -1.80
C ILE A 152 -13.03 -4.63 -2.75
N SER A 153 -12.80 -4.69 -4.07
CA SER A 153 -13.87 -4.86 -5.04
C SER A 153 -14.61 -6.19 -4.84
N SER A 154 -13.88 -7.27 -4.51
CA SER A 154 -14.47 -8.58 -4.21
C SER A 154 -15.28 -8.59 -2.91
N VAL A 155 -14.81 -7.85 -1.90
CA VAL A 155 -15.42 -7.73 -0.56
C VAL A 155 -16.66 -6.86 -0.56
N LEU A 156 -16.67 -5.78 -1.36
CA LEU A 156 -17.78 -4.82 -1.45
C LEU A 156 -18.77 -5.17 -2.56
N GLY A 157 -18.38 -6.01 -3.53
CA GLY A 157 -19.22 -6.36 -4.68
C GLY A 157 -19.39 -5.21 -5.69
N VAL A 158 -18.54 -4.18 -5.62
CA VAL A 158 -18.53 -3.03 -6.54
C VAL A 158 -17.18 -2.90 -7.21
N SER A 159 -17.12 -2.26 -8.38
CA SER A 159 -15.84 -2.07 -9.06
C SER A 159 -14.96 -1.06 -8.31
N THR A 160 -13.64 -1.12 -8.53
CA THR A 160 -12.72 -0.13 -7.94
C THR A 160 -13.10 1.31 -8.27
N MET A 161 -13.54 1.56 -9.51
CA MET A 161 -13.93 2.91 -9.94
C MET A 161 -15.16 3.44 -9.20
N ASP A 162 -16.02 2.56 -8.68
CA ASP A 162 -17.22 2.95 -7.94
C ASP A 162 -16.89 3.42 -6.53
N TYR A 163 -15.93 2.78 -5.84
CA TYR A 163 -15.57 3.18 -4.47
C TYR A 163 -14.45 4.24 -4.40
N VAL A 164 -13.62 4.38 -5.44
CA VAL A 164 -12.51 5.35 -5.48
C VAL A 164 -12.93 6.76 -5.02
N PRO A 165 -14.07 7.34 -5.48
CA PRO A 165 -14.49 8.68 -5.05
C PRO A 165 -14.76 8.80 -3.55
N PHE A 166 -15.08 7.69 -2.88
CA PHE A 166 -15.37 7.64 -1.44
C PHE A 166 -14.14 7.32 -0.60
N ALA A 167 -13.03 6.91 -1.23
CA ALA A 167 -11.76 6.63 -0.57
C ALA A 167 -10.98 7.92 -0.23
N PHE A 168 -11.61 8.85 0.49
CA PHE A 168 -11.09 10.19 0.76
C PHE A 168 -9.68 10.19 1.36
N PHE A 169 -9.41 9.28 2.31
CA PHE A 169 -8.09 9.17 2.91
C PHE A 169 -7.00 8.86 1.87
N CYS A 170 -7.29 7.90 0.98
CA CYS A 170 -6.36 7.47 -0.07
C CYS A 170 -6.11 8.58 -1.11
N LEU A 171 -7.15 9.35 -1.44
CA LEU A 171 -7.06 10.46 -2.39
C LEU A 171 -6.39 11.71 -1.82
N LEU A 172 -6.74 12.07 -0.57
CA LEU A 172 -6.27 13.31 0.06
C LEU A 172 -4.85 13.18 0.59
N SER A 173 -4.44 11.99 1.04
CA SER A 173 -3.12 11.78 1.63
C SER A 173 -1.97 12.24 0.72
N PRO A 174 -1.84 11.78 -0.54
CA PRO A 174 -0.79 12.27 -1.44
C PRO A 174 -0.90 13.77 -1.74
N VAL A 175 -2.11 14.31 -1.82
CA VAL A 175 -2.33 15.75 -2.05
C VAL A 175 -1.77 16.57 -0.89
N LEU A 176 -2.03 16.14 0.35
CA LEU A 176 -1.49 16.78 1.55
C LEU A 176 0.03 16.65 1.63
N THR A 177 0.61 15.53 1.22
CA THR A 177 2.07 15.34 1.14
C THR A 177 2.70 16.30 0.14
N LEU A 178 2.10 16.45 -1.05
CA LEU A 178 2.57 17.40 -2.05
C LEU A 178 2.46 18.83 -1.53
N ALA A 179 1.33 19.20 -0.93
CA ALA A 179 1.13 20.52 -0.33
C ALA A 179 2.16 20.81 0.79
N ALA A 180 2.44 19.84 1.66
CA ALA A 180 3.49 19.95 2.68
C ALA A 180 4.89 20.11 2.06
N GLY A 181 5.16 19.42 0.95
CA GLY A 181 6.41 19.54 0.21
C GLY A 181 6.61 20.91 -0.45
N PHE A 182 5.55 21.52 -0.98
CA PHE A 182 5.61 22.88 -1.55
C PHE A 182 5.70 23.98 -0.50
N THR A 183 4.95 23.83 0.60
CA THR A 183 4.91 24.84 1.68
C THR A 183 6.09 24.74 2.65
N GLY A 184 6.76 23.59 2.69
CA GLY A 184 7.83 23.29 3.64
C GLY A 184 7.34 23.03 5.07
N ILE A 185 6.03 23.07 5.30
CA ILE A 185 5.40 22.84 6.60
C ILE A 185 5.59 21.37 6.96
N THR A 186 5.96 21.07 8.20
CA THR A 186 6.24 19.72 8.75
C THR A 186 7.51 19.00 8.25
N LEU A 187 8.33 19.62 7.39
CA LEU A 187 9.56 18.99 6.92
C LEU A 187 10.65 18.96 8.01
N SER A 188 11.07 17.75 8.36
CA SER A 188 12.16 17.54 9.32
C SER A 188 13.51 17.65 8.63
N LYS A 189 14.38 18.58 9.05
CA LYS A 189 15.75 18.70 8.53
C LYS A 189 16.72 17.85 9.35
N THR A 190 17.77 17.35 8.71
CA THR A 190 18.87 16.66 9.41
C THR A 190 19.66 17.71 10.20
N GLY A 191 19.85 17.49 11.49
CA GLY A 191 20.41 18.45 12.45
C GLY A 191 21.89 18.82 12.28
N LYS A 192 22.42 18.95 11.06
CA LYS A 192 23.75 19.54 10.80
C LYS A 192 23.71 21.08 10.87
N ASN A 193 23.11 21.59 11.95
CA ASN A 193 23.29 22.92 12.55
C ASN A 193 23.04 22.82 14.07
N ALA A 194 23.31 21.65 14.67
CA ALA A 194 23.42 21.48 16.11
C ALA A 194 24.87 21.05 16.39
N VAL A 195 25.75 22.06 16.50
CA VAL A 195 27.05 22.15 17.20
C VAL A 195 27.88 23.17 16.40
N ALA A 196 27.86 24.41 16.89
CA ALA A 196 28.93 25.37 16.71
C ALA A 196 30.15 24.95 17.56
#